data_AF-A0A2M7N5W8-F1
#
_entry.id   AF-A0A2M7N5W8-F1
#
_cell.length_a   1.000
_cell.length_b   1.000
_cell.length_c   1.000
_cell.angle_alpha   90.00
_cell.angle_beta   90.00
_cell.angle_gamma   90.00
#
_symmetry.space_group_name_H-M   'P 1'
#
loop_
_entity.id
_entity.type
_entity.pdbx_description
1 polymer ?
#
loop_
_entity_poly.entity_id
_entity_poly.type
_entity_poly.pdbx_seq_one_letter_code
_entity_poly.pdbx_strand_id
1 'polypeptide(L)' 'GLLPACVSVCPTKCMYFGDVENPESSISQVLKNRKWKQLIPEAGTEPKLYFLI' A
#
# COMPACT_ATOMS: atom_id res chain seq x y z
N GLY A 1 16.69 2.11 -6.80
CA GLY A 1 16.62 1.06 -5.76
C GLY A 1 15.86 -0.13 -6.30
N LEU A 2 15.94 -1.28 -5.62
CA LEU A 2 15.13 -2.47 -5.92
C LEU A 2 13.84 -2.45 -5.08
N LEU A 3 12.82 -3.17 -5.54
CA LEU A 3 11.59 -3.39 -4.77
C LEU A 3 11.85 -4.34 -3.58
N PRO A 4 11.02 -4.28 -2.52
CA PRO A 4 11.08 -5.25 -1.43
C PRO A 4 10.92 -6.69 -1.93
N ALA A 5 11.53 -7.63 -1.22
CA ALA A 5 11.49 -9.05 -1.59
C ALA A 5 10.05 -9.58 -1.68
N CYS A 6 9.20 -9.29 -0.68
CA CYS A 6 7.80 -9.71 -0.67
C CYS A 6 7.03 -9.22 -1.91
N VAL A 7 7.22 -7.97 -2.32
CA VAL A 7 6.61 -7.39 -3.53
C VAL A 7 7.14 -8.10 -4.78
N SER A 8 8.45 -8.30 -4.84
CA SER A 8 9.14 -8.85 -6.02
C SER A 8 8.81 -10.32 -6.27
N VAL A 9 8.61 -11.12 -5.22
CA VAL A 9 8.35 -12.57 -5.33
C VAL A 9 6.86 -12.92 -5.40
N CYS A 10 5.96 -11.97 -5.18
CA CYS A 10 4.53 -12.25 -5.09
C CYS A 10 3.96 -12.70 -6.44
N PRO A 11 3.47 -13.95 -6.57
CA PRO A 11 2.99 -14.46 -7.86
C PRO A 11 1.69 -13.77 -8.31
N THR A 12 0.85 -13.34 -7.36
CA THR A 12 -0.41 -12.65 -7.63
C THR A 12 -0.27 -11.13 -7.76
N LYS A 13 0.92 -10.58 -7.48
CA LYS A 13 1.20 -9.13 -7.49
C LYS A 13 0.21 -8.33 -6.64
N CYS A 14 -0.17 -8.84 -5.46
CA CYS A 14 -1.17 -8.21 -4.60
C CYS A 14 -0.63 -7.06 -3.74
N MET A 15 0.70 -6.92 -3.64
CA MET A 15 1.35 -5.88 -2.84
C MET A 15 1.82 -4.73 -3.73
N TYR A 16 1.53 -3.51 -3.29
CA TYR A 16 1.99 -2.27 -3.91
C TYR A 16 2.95 -1.57 -2.95
N PHE A 17 4.06 -1.05 -3.47
CA PHE A 17 5.06 -0.35 -2.67
C PHE A 17 5.48 0.93 -3.40
N GLY A 18 5.53 2.04 -2.66
CA GLY A 18 5.85 3.35 -3.21
C GLY A 18 5.57 4.47 -2.22
N ASP A 19 5.66 5.70 -2.71
CA ASP A 19 5.40 6.91 -1.96
C ASP A 19 3.92 7.31 -2.05
N VAL A 20 3.24 7.39 -0.90
CA VAL A 20 1.82 7.75 -0.81
C VAL A 20 1.57 9.25 -1.07
N GLU A 21 2.59 10.09 -0.90
CA GLU A 21 2.49 11.53 -1.15
C GLU A 21 2.69 11.86 -2.63
N ASN A 22 3.29 10.94 -3.41
CA ASN A 22 3.41 11.08 -4.86
C ASN A 22 2.13 10.57 -5.56
N PRO A 23 1.33 11.42 -6.22
CA PRO A 23 0.09 11.01 -6.88
C PRO A 23 0.29 10.06 -8.07
N GLU A 24 1.49 10.06 -8.66
CA GLU A 24 1.84 9.19 -9.78
C GLU A 24 2.29 7.79 -9.35
N SER A 25 2.49 7.57 -8.04
CA SER A 25 2.89 6.26 -7.54
C SER A 25 1.76 5.24 -7.67
N SER A 26 2.13 3.97 -7.86
CA SER A 26 1.17 2.87 -7.98
C SER A 26 0.28 2.73 -6.74
N ILE A 27 0.85 2.93 -5.54
CA ILE A 27 0.09 2.87 -4.28
C ILE A 27 -0.92 4.02 -4.19
N SER A 28 -0.54 5.26 -4.53
CA SER A 28 -1.43 6.42 -4.48
C SER A 28 -2.62 6.27 -5.44
N GLN A 29 -2.35 5.79 -6.65
CA GLN A 29 -3.40 5.50 -7.63
C GLN A 29 -4.35 4.40 -7.14
N VAL A 30 -3.84 3.35 -6.51
CA VAL A 30 -4.67 2.25 -5.98
C VAL A 30 -5.52 2.72 -4.81
N LEU A 31 -4.96 3.47 -3.85
CA LEU A 31 -5.71 4.00 -2.69
C LEU A 31 -6.79 5.02 -3.09
N LYS A 32 -6.59 5.75 -4.19
CA LYS A 32 -7.60 6.66 -4.76
C LYS A 32 -8.78 5.92 -5.39
N ASN A 33 -8.52 4.79 -6.04
CA ASN A 33 -9.50 4.10 -6.88
C ASN A 33 -10.16 2.89 -6.20
N ARG A 34 -9.65 2.43 -5.05
CA ARG A 34 -10.15 1.26 -4.34
C ARG A 34 -10.44 1.55 -2.88
N LYS A 35 -11.43 0.84 -2.32
CA LYS A 35 -11.68 0.86 -0.87
C LYS A 35 -10.53 0.15 -0.15
N TRP A 36 -10.15 0.70 1.00
CA TRP A 36 -9.09 0.16 1.84
C TRP A 36 -9.38 0.41 3.32
N LYS A 37 -8.64 -0.28 4.17
CA LYS A 37 -8.63 -0.05 5.62
C LYS A 37 -7.21 -0.12 6.19
N GLN A 38 -6.98 0.58 7.30
CA GLN A 38 -5.83 0.37 8.16
C GLN A 38 -6.22 -0.57 9.31
N LEU A 39 -5.24 -1.27 9.86
CA LEU A 39 -5.45 -2.12 11.03
C LEU A 39 -5.35 -1.26 12.31
N ILE A 40 -6.26 -1.53 13.25
CA ILE A 40 -6.25 -0.94 14.61
C ILE A 40 -6.15 0.61 14.57
N PRO A 41 -7.07 1.31 13.87
CA PRO A 41 -7.03 2.78 13.79
C PRO A 41 -7.13 3.46 15.16
N GLU A 42 -7.78 2.82 16.15
CA GLU A 42 -7.94 3.33 17.51
C GLU A 42 -6.61 3.48 18.28
N ALA A 43 -5.53 2.83 17.83
CA ALA A 43 -4.21 2.97 18.44
C ALA A 43 -3.53 4.31 18.10
N GLY A 44 -4.03 5.08 17.13
CA GLY A 44 -3.50 6.41 16.79
C GLY A 44 -2.10 6.40 16.17
N THR A 45 -1.60 5.26 15.68
CA THR A 45 -0.22 5.11 15.17
C THR A 45 -0.06 5.45 13.68
N GLU A 46 -1.16 5.75 12.98
CA GLU A 46 -1.20 6.14 11.57
C GLU A 46 -0.30 5.27 10.64
N PRO A 47 -0.47 3.93 10.64
CA PRO A 47 0.46 3.04 9.95
C PRO A 47 0.41 3.25 8.43
N LYS A 48 1.57 3.32 7.77
CA LYS A 48 1.65 3.41 6.29
C LYS A 48 1.50 2.03 5.62
N LEU A 49 0.50 1.28 6.06
CA LEU A 49 0.13 -0.04 5.54
C LEU A 49 -1.39 -0.10 5.35
N TYR A 50 -1.82 -0.40 4.13
CA TYR A 50 -3.22 -0.33 3.72
C TYR A 50 -3.66 -1.68 3.15
N PHE A 51 -4.79 -2.18 3.65
CA PHE A 51 -5.40 -3.42 3.17
C PHE A 51 -6.53 -3.09 2.21
N LEU A 52 -6.40 -3.55 0.96
CA LEU A 52 -7.42 -3.38 -0.05
C LEU A 52 -8.61 -4.31 0.22
N ILE A 53 -9.81 -3.80 -0.07
CA ILE A 53 -11.09 -4.52 0.03
C ILE A 53 -11.57 -4.90 -1.37
#